data_AF-A0A127T5K7-F1
#
_entry.id   AF-A0A127T5K7-F1
#
_cell.length_a   1.000
_cell.length_b   1.000
_cell.length_c   1.000
_cell.angle_alpha   90.00
_cell.angle_beta   90.00
_cell.angle_gamma   90.00
#
_symmetry.space_group_name_H-M   'P 1'
#
loop_
_entity.id
_entity.type
_entity.pdbx_description
1 polymer ?
#
loop_
_entity_poly.entity_id
_entity_poly.type
_entity_poly.pdbx_seq_one_letter_code
_entity_poly.pdbx_strand_id
1 'polypeptide(L)'
;TVVFDFGKPFEKLTMREAIKKYRPETEMADLDNFDAAKALAESIGIHVEKSWGLGRIVTEIFDEVAEAHLIQPTFITEYPAEVSPLARRNDVNPEITDRFEFFIGGREIGNGFSELNDAEDQAQRFQDQVNAKAAGDDEAMFYDEDYVTALEYGLPPTAGLGIGIDRMVMLFTNSHTIRDVILFPAMRPQK
;
A
#
# COMPACT_ATOMS: atom_id res chain seq x y z
N THR A 1 1.86 17.69 22.14
CA THR A 1 2.79 17.10 21.16
C THR A 1 2.82 15.62 21.41
N VAL A 2 2.49 14.81 20.40
CA VAL A 2 2.69 13.36 20.51
C VAL A 2 4.19 13.10 20.51
N VAL A 3 4.68 12.28 21.43
CA VAL A 3 6.08 11.85 21.46
C VAL A 3 6.18 10.50 20.75
N PHE A 4 7.07 10.40 19.77
CA PHE A 4 7.42 9.13 19.13
C PHE A 4 8.62 8.52 19.85
N ASP A 5 8.49 7.28 20.30
CA ASP A 5 9.57 6.57 20.99
C ASP A 5 10.26 5.59 20.04
N PHE A 6 11.26 6.08 19.31
CA PHE A 6 12.06 5.26 18.39
C PHE A 6 13.00 4.26 19.10
N GLY A 7 13.06 4.28 20.43
CA GLY A 7 13.80 3.29 21.21
C GLY A 7 13.03 1.99 21.47
N LYS A 8 11.72 1.96 21.16
CA LYS A 8 10.87 0.78 21.30
C LYS A 8 10.69 0.04 19.97
N PRO A 9 10.44 -1.28 20.01
CA PRO A 9 9.99 -2.00 18.84
C PRO A 9 8.74 -1.36 18.24
N PHE A 10 8.71 -1.25 16.91
CA PHE A 10 7.56 -0.72 16.19
C PHE A 10 6.42 -1.74 16.25
N GLU A 11 5.18 -1.24 16.29
CA GLU A 11 4.00 -2.09 16.22
C GLU A 11 3.94 -2.77 14.85
N LYS A 12 3.36 -3.96 14.80
CA LYS A 12 3.15 -4.74 13.57
C LYS A 12 1.74 -5.26 13.60
N LEU A 13 0.97 -4.96 12.58
CA LEU A 13 -0.38 -5.45 12.37
C LEU A 13 -0.50 -5.94 10.93
N THR A 14 -1.33 -6.93 10.67
CA THR A 14 -1.79 -7.18 9.30
C THR A 14 -2.80 -6.08 8.91
N MET A 15 -3.00 -5.87 7.61
CA MET A 15 -4.02 -4.94 7.11
C MET A 15 -5.41 -5.26 7.71
N ARG A 16 -5.76 -6.55 7.78
CA ARG A 16 -7.02 -7.01 8.37
C ARG A 16 -7.11 -6.76 9.87
N GLU A 17 -6.02 -6.98 10.61
CA GLU A 17 -5.95 -6.65 12.04
C GLU A 17 -6.15 -5.15 12.28
N ALA A 18 -5.55 -4.30 11.45
CA ALA A 18 -5.71 -2.86 11.53
C ALA A 18 -7.16 -2.41 11.26
N ILE A 19 -7.81 -2.92 10.21
CA ILE A 19 -9.23 -2.68 9.95
C ILE A 19 -10.08 -3.09 11.17
N LYS A 20 -9.87 -4.30 11.71
CA LYS A 20 -10.64 -4.80 12.86
C LYS A 20 -10.38 -3.98 14.13
N LYS A 21 -9.16 -3.49 14.32
CA LYS A 21 -8.76 -2.68 15.49
C LYS A 21 -9.44 -1.31 15.48
N TYR A 22 -9.50 -0.64 14.32
CA TYR A 22 -10.01 0.73 14.22
C TYR A 22 -11.48 0.82 13.80
N ARG A 23 -12.07 -0.28 13.31
CA ARG A 23 -13.53 -0.43 13.14
C ARG A 23 -14.01 -1.77 13.73
N PRO A 24 -14.12 -1.87 15.06
CA PRO A 24 -14.40 -3.13 15.78
C PRO A 24 -15.71 -3.83 15.38
N GLU A 25 -16.70 -3.08 14.91
CA GLU A 25 -17.99 -3.56 14.43
C GLU A 25 -17.93 -4.23 13.04
N THR A 26 -16.77 -4.21 12.37
CA THR A 26 -16.60 -4.88 11.07
C THR A 26 -16.67 -6.39 11.21
N GLU A 27 -17.57 -7.03 10.48
CA GLU A 27 -17.59 -8.48 10.34
C GLU A 27 -16.50 -8.88 9.35
N MET A 28 -15.45 -9.57 9.83
CA MET A 28 -14.26 -9.84 9.02
C MET A 28 -14.54 -10.74 7.81
N ALA A 29 -15.61 -11.54 7.86
CA ALA A 29 -16.06 -12.36 6.74
C ALA A 29 -16.54 -11.51 5.55
N ASP A 30 -16.94 -10.26 5.77
CA ASP A 30 -17.33 -9.36 4.68
C ASP A 30 -16.13 -9.03 3.78
N LEU A 31 -14.92 -8.99 4.34
CA LEU A 31 -13.67 -8.75 3.60
C LEU A 31 -13.21 -9.94 2.75
N ASP A 32 -13.91 -11.08 2.84
CA ASP A 32 -13.66 -12.28 2.02
C ASP A 32 -14.64 -12.38 0.83
N ASN A 33 -15.61 -11.48 0.73
CA ASN A 33 -16.63 -11.49 -0.30
C ASN A 33 -16.70 -10.14 -1.02
N PHE A 34 -16.64 -10.16 -2.35
CA PHE A 34 -16.63 -8.94 -3.15
C PHE A 34 -17.84 -8.02 -2.89
N ASP A 35 -19.06 -8.56 -2.95
CA ASP A 35 -20.28 -7.76 -2.79
C ASP A 35 -20.41 -7.19 -1.37
N ALA A 36 -20.04 -7.98 -0.36
CA ALA A 36 -20.06 -7.54 1.03
C ALA A 36 -18.98 -6.49 1.33
N ALA A 37 -17.74 -6.71 0.88
CA ALA A 37 -16.65 -5.74 1.00
C ALA A 37 -16.98 -4.43 0.26
N LYS A 38 -17.56 -4.52 -0.94
CA LYS A 38 -18.03 -3.35 -1.68
C LYS A 38 -19.09 -2.57 -0.90
N ALA A 39 -20.12 -3.25 -0.38
CA ALA A 39 -21.16 -2.61 0.41
C ALA A 39 -20.58 -1.94 1.68
N LEU A 40 -19.59 -2.59 2.30
CA LEU A 40 -18.88 -2.03 3.45
C LEU A 40 -18.11 -0.75 3.06
N ALA A 41 -17.34 -0.78 1.98
CA ALA A 41 -16.59 0.38 1.47
C ALA A 41 -17.53 1.55 1.16
N GLU A 42 -18.62 1.31 0.43
CA GLU A 42 -19.62 2.33 0.11
C GLU A 42 -20.29 2.91 1.37
N SER A 43 -20.51 2.09 2.41
CA SER A 43 -21.10 2.54 3.68
C SER A 43 -20.23 3.52 4.46
N ILE A 44 -18.92 3.51 4.24
CA ILE A 44 -17.95 4.42 4.86
C ILE A 44 -17.52 5.55 3.92
N GLY A 45 -18.20 5.71 2.78
CA GLY A 45 -18.00 6.85 1.88
C GLY A 45 -16.97 6.64 0.76
N ILE A 46 -16.45 5.42 0.59
CA ILE A 46 -15.53 5.09 -0.50
C ILE A 46 -16.33 4.90 -1.80
N HIS A 47 -15.89 5.56 -2.88
CA HIS A 47 -16.42 5.31 -4.21
C HIS A 47 -15.71 4.11 -4.84
N VAL A 48 -16.41 2.98 -5.00
CA VAL A 48 -15.83 1.77 -5.57
C VAL A 48 -15.89 1.81 -7.10
N GLU A 49 -14.72 1.87 -7.72
CA GLU A 49 -14.59 1.88 -9.17
C GLU A 49 -14.93 0.52 -9.80
N LYS A 50 -15.33 0.54 -11.08
CA LYS A 50 -15.72 -0.68 -11.80
C LYS A 50 -14.55 -1.65 -12.04
N SER A 51 -13.33 -1.14 -12.08
CA SER A 51 -12.11 -1.91 -12.31
C SER A 51 -11.59 -2.60 -11.04
N TRP A 52 -12.07 -2.22 -9.86
CA TRP A 52 -11.56 -2.74 -8.60
C TRP A 52 -12.01 -4.17 -8.35
N GLY A 53 -11.07 -5.02 -7.96
CA GLY A 53 -11.30 -6.31 -7.35
C GLY A 53 -11.38 -6.21 -5.82
N LEU A 54 -11.49 -7.37 -5.17
CA LEU A 54 -11.65 -7.46 -3.72
C LEU A 54 -10.42 -6.92 -2.98
N GLY A 55 -9.20 -7.20 -3.47
CA GLY A 55 -7.97 -6.77 -2.82
C GLY A 55 -7.84 -5.26 -2.80
N ARG A 56 -8.21 -4.59 -3.90
CA ARG A 56 -8.24 -3.13 -3.96
C ARG A 56 -9.26 -2.55 -2.99
N ILE A 57 -10.48 -3.09 -2.96
CA ILE A 57 -11.53 -2.64 -2.03
C ILE A 57 -11.07 -2.78 -0.56
N VAL A 58 -10.48 -3.90 -0.18
CA VAL A 58 -9.99 -4.12 1.19
C VAL A 58 -8.87 -3.13 1.55
N THR A 59 -7.99 -2.80 0.60
CA THR A 59 -6.93 -1.81 0.79
C THR A 59 -7.51 -0.42 1.03
N GLU A 60 -8.50 0.00 0.23
CA GLU A 60 -9.15 1.30 0.36
C GLU A 60 -9.95 1.41 1.68
N ILE A 61 -10.56 0.30 2.14
CA ILE A 61 -11.18 0.24 3.47
C ILE A 61 -10.12 0.45 4.55
N PHE A 62 -8.94 -0.15 4.42
CA PHE A 62 -7.84 0.07 5.37
C PHE A 62 -7.40 1.54 5.41
N ASP A 63 -7.23 2.18 4.24
CA ASP A 63 -6.79 3.57 4.15
C ASP A 63 -7.77 4.50 4.88
N GLU A 64 -9.07 4.33 4.63
CA GLU A 64 -10.12 5.14 5.26
C GLU A 64 -10.26 4.84 6.77
N VAL A 65 -10.16 3.57 7.17
CA VAL A 65 -10.47 3.14 8.55
C VAL A 65 -9.30 3.30 9.50
N ALA A 66 -8.07 3.00 9.06
CA ALA A 66 -6.94 2.76 9.96
C ALA A 66 -5.81 3.78 9.80
N GLU A 67 -5.49 4.23 8.59
CA GLU A 67 -4.27 5.00 8.30
C GLU A 67 -4.10 6.19 9.25
N ALA A 68 -5.13 7.02 9.40
CA ALA A 68 -5.09 8.23 10.23
C ALA A 68 -4.83 7.94 11.73
N HIS A 69 -5.09 6.72 12.20
CA HIS A 69 -4.89 6.30 13.58
C HIS A 69 -3.52 5.69 13.85
N LEU A 70 -2.72 5.42 12.82
CA LEU A 70 -1.35 4.88 12.93
C LEU A 70 -0.37 5.98 13.36
N ILE A 71 -0.53 6.43 14.60
CA ILE A 71 0.21 7.56 15.17
C ILE A 71 1.62 7.13 15.59
N GLN A 72 1.75 6.03 16.33
CA GLN A 72 3.07 5.49 16.67
C GLN A 72 3.65 4.75 15.45
N PRO A 73 4.98 4.53 15.41
CA PRO A 73 5.61 3.67 14.42
C PRO A 73 4.93 2.30 14.30
N THR A 74 4.26 2.07 13.17
CA THR A 74 3.49 0.84 12.93
C THR A 74 3.76 0.33 11.51
N PHE A 75 4.12 -0.95 11.40
CA PHE A 75 4.13 -1.69 10.14
C PHE A 75 2.75 -2.31 9.91
N ILE A 76 2.25 -2.17 8.69
CA ILE A 76 1.08 -2.89 8.19
C ILE A 76 1.56 -3.91 7.17
N THR A 77 1.20 -5.18 7.35
CA THR A 77 1.65 -6.29 6.49
C THR A 77 0.48 -6.96 5.76
N GLU A 78 0.79 -7.91 4.88
CA GLU A 78 -0.19 -8.74 4.16
C GLU A 78 -1.06 -7.97 3.17
N TYR A 79 -0.42 -7.09 2.38
CA TYR A 79 -1.11 -6.38 1.30
C TYR A 79 -1.60 -7.37 0.22
N PRO A 80 -2.83 -7.19 -0.31
CA PRO A 80 -3.33 -8.02 -1.40
C PRO A 80 -2.45 -7.97 -2.65
N ALA A 81 -2.37 -9.09 -3.38
CA ALA A 81 -1.58 -9.20 -4.59
C ALA A 81 -2.06 -8.26 -5.71
N GLU A 82 -3.36 -8.01 -5.78
CA GLU A 82 -3.99 -7.09 -6.74
C GLU A 82 -3.37 -5.68 -6.70
N VAL A 83 -3.08 -5.16 -5.50
CA VAL A 83 -2.49 -3.82 -5.29
C VAL A 83 -0.97 -3.85 -5.16
N SER A 84 -0.35 -5.01 -5.39
CA SER A 84 1.08 -5.26 -5.15
C SER A 84 1.73 -5.96 -6.35
N PRO A 85 1.71 -5.35 -7.55
CA PRO A 85 2.08 -6.02 -8.81
C PRO A 85 3.56 -6.44 -8.91
N LEU A 86 4.43 -5.90 -8.04
CA LEU A 86 5.87 -6.19 -8.01
C LEU A 86 6.32 -6.98 -6.78
N ALA A 87 5.39 -7.26 -5.86
CA ALA A 87 5.71 -7.95 -4.61
C ALA A 87 5.53 -9.46 -4.75
N ARG A 88 6.46 -10.22 -4.17
CA ARG A 88 6.41 -11.67 -4.09
C ARG A 88 5.12 -12.12 -3.38
N ARG A 89 4.44 -13.14 -3.92
CA ARG A 89 3.29 -13.76 -3.26
C ARG A 89 3.72 -14.42 -1.96
N ASN A 90 2.82 -14.42 -0.99
CA ASN A 90 3.02 -15.21 0.21
C ASN A 90 2.92 -16.72 -0.10
N ASP A 91 3.77 -17.52 0.54
CA ASP A 91 3.87 -18.97 0.30
C ASP A 91 2.60 -19.75 0.74
N VAL A 92 1.87 -19.24 1.73
CA VAL A 92 0.69 -19.90 2.29
C VAL A 92 -0.59 -19.39 1.64
N ASN A 93 -0.68 -18.08 1.39
CA ASN A 93 -1.83 -17.42 0.79
C ASN A 93 -1.42 -16.56 -0.43
N PRO A 94 -1.54 -17.07 -1.67
CA PRO A 94 -1.11 -16.35 -2.86
C PRO A 94 -1.94 -15.11 -3.19
N GLU A 95 -3.08 -14.89 -2.53
CA GLU A 95 -3.93 -13.69 -2.68
C GLU A 95 -3.32 -12.47 -1.97
N ILE A 96 -2.35 -12.67 -1.10
CA ILE A 96 -1.56 -11.61 -0.45
C ILE A 96 -0.09 -11.70 -0.86
N THR A 97 0.65 -10.65 -0.56
CA THR A 97 2.08 -10.55 -0.84
C THR A 97 2.87 -10.33 0.43
N ASP A 98 4.16 -10.68 0.38
CA ASP A 98 5.14 -10.40 1.44
C ASP A 98 5.55 -8.92 1.40
N ARG A 99 4.55 -8.03 1.46
CA ARG A 99 4.67 -6.57 1.44
C ARG A 99 4.26 -6.00 2.79
N PHE A 100 4.91 -4.90 3.13
CA PHE A 100 4.52 -4.02 4.21
C PHE A 100 4.56 -2.56 3.80
N GLU A 101 3.74 -1.76 4.48
CA GLU A 101 3.94 -0.32 4.56
C GLU A 101 4.18 0.08 6.01
N PHE A 102 4.78 1.24 6.20
CA PHE A 102 5.19 1.74 7.48
C PHE A 102 4.68 3.15 7.70
N PHE A 103 3.99 3.35 8.82
CA PHE A 103 3.26 4.58 9.13
C PHE A 103 3.78 5.22 10.43
N ILE A 104 3.85 6.56 10.44
CA ILE A 104 4.09 7.36 11.64
C ILE A 104 3.24 8.63 11.56
N GLY A 105 2.55 8.98 12.64
CA GLY A 105 1.76 10.20 12.72
C GLY A 105 0.60 10.24 11.72
N GLY A 106 0.03 9.07 11.41
CA GLY A 106 -1.10 8.90 10.49
C GLY A 106 -0.75 9.17 9.04
N ARG A 107 0.49 8.88 8.62
CA ARG A 107 0.97 9.02 7.25
C ARG A 107 1.92 7.87 6.93
N GLU A 108 1.85 7.36 5.72
CA GLU A 108 2.84 6.43 5.18
C GLU A 108 4.22 7.11 5.10
N ILE A 109 5.26 6.43 5.57
CA ILE A 109 6.66 6.88 5.59
C ILE A 109 7.53 5.98 4.71
N GLY A 110 7.15 4.72 4.52
CA GLY A 110 7.86 3.81 3.63
C GLY A 110 7.04 2.59 3.25
N ASN A 111 7.50 1.93 2.20
CA ASN A 111 6.89 0.76 1.59
C ASN A 111 8.01 -0.21 1.24
N GLY A 112 7.85 -1.50 1.57
CA GLY A 112 8.86 -2.51 1.32
C GLY A 112 8.25 -3.89 1.15
N PHE A 113 8.95 -4.75 0.42
CA PHE A 113 8.46 -6.09 0.11
C PHE A 113 9.60 -7.03 -0.24
N SER A 114 9.33 -8.33 -0.13
CA SER A 114 10.10 -9.33 -0.85
C SER A 114 9.86 -9.14 -2.34
N GLU A 115 10.92 -8.97 -3.11
CA GLU A 115 10.84 -8.69 -4.56
C GLU A 115 10.28 -9.88 -5.33
N LEU A 116 9.39 -9.63 -6.29
CA LEU A 116 8.96 -10.64 -7.24
C LEU A 116 10.09 -10.93 -8.23
N ASN A 117 10.68 -12.11 -8.10
CA ASN A 117 11.74 -12.59 -9.00
C ASN A 117 11.30 -13.74 -9.92
N ASP A 118 9.99 -14.04 -9.97
CA ASP A 118 9.39 -14.95 -10.93
C ASP A 118 8.98 -14.16 -12.18
N ALA A 119 9.70 -14.37 -13.29
CA ALA A 119 9.49 -13.64 -14.53
C ALA A 119 8.12 -13.94 -15.17
N GLU A 120 7.62 -15.16 -15.05
CA GLU A 120 6.32 -15.55 -15.62
C GLU A 120 5.17 -14.90 -14.85
N ASP A 121 5.22 -14.91 -13.51
CA ASP A 121 4.26 -14.19 -12.66
C ASP A 121 4.35 -12.67 -12.91
N GLN A 122 5.56 -12.11 -13.04
CA GLN A 122 5.70 -10.68 -13.31
C GLN A 122 5.08 -10.27 -14.65
N ALA A 123 5.30 -11.06 -15.71
CA ALA A 123 4.70 -10.84 -17.03
C ALA A 123 3.16 -10.89 -16.96
N GLN A 124 2.60 -11.89 -16.27
CA GLN A 124 1.16 -11.99 -16.08
C GLN A 124 0.59 -10.77 -15.33
N ARG A 125 1.25 -10.33 -14.25
CA ARG A 125 0.81 -9.16 -13.48
C ARG A 125 0.91 -7.86 -14.27
N PHE A 126 1.93 -7.69 -15.12
CA PHE A 126 1.96 -6.56 -16.04
C PHE A 126 0.82 -6.61 -17.05
N GLN A 127 0.46 -7.79 -17.56
CA GLN A 127 -0.70 -7.94 -18.44
C GLN A 127 -2.00 -7.58 -17.71
N ASP A 128 -2.14 -7.95 -16.43
CA ASP A 128 -3.29 -7.58 -15.60
C ASP A 128 -3.36 -6.05 -15.39
N GLN A 129 -2.21 -5.39 -15.15
CA GLN A 129 -2.13 -3.93 -15.05
C GLN A 129 -2.49 -3.23 -16.38
N VAL A 130 -2.06 -3.77 -17.52
CA VAL A 130 -2.49 -3.26 -18.85
C VAL A 130 -4.00 -3.38 -19.03
N ASN A 131 -4.60 -4.49 -18.58
CA ASN A 131 -6.05 -4.67 -18.63
C ASN A 131 -6.78 -3.69 -17.70
N ALA A 132 -6.26 -3.44 -16.49
CA ALA A 132 -6.79 -2.45 -15.54
C ALA A 132 -6.74 -1.03 -16.14
N LYS A 133 -5.63 -0.69 -16.80
CA LYS A 133 -5.47 0.58 -17.52
C LYS A 133 -6.51 0.75 -18.63
N ALA A 134 -6.71 -0.29 -19.43
CA ALA A 134 -7.74 -0.29 -20.47
C ALA A 134 -9.17 -0.18 -19.89
N ALA A 135 -9.37 -0.60 -18.64
CA ALA A 135 -10.62 -0.47 -17.89
C ALA A 135 -10.81 0.89 -17.20
N GLY A 136 -9.82 1.80 -17.28
CA GLY A 136 -9.92 3.18 -16.77
C GLY A 136 -9.07 3.49 -15.55
N ASP A 137 -8.15 2.60 -15.15
CA ASP A 137 -7.17 2.90 -14.09
C ASP A 137 -5.98 3.69 -14.66
N ASP A 138 -6.01 5.01 -14.48
CA ASP A 138 -4.96 5.92 -14.97
C ASP A 138 -3.61 5.73 -14.23
N GLU A 139 -3.62 5.10 -13.06
CA GLU A 139 -2.42 4.86 -12.24
C GLU A 139 -1.80 3.47 -12.48
N ALA A 140 -2.47 2.60 -13.25
CA ALA A 140 -1.97 1.27 -13.56
C ALA A 140 -0.65 1.28 -14.35
N MET A 141 0.19 0.29 -14.03
CA MET A 141 1.53 0.15 -14.58
C MET A 141 1.52 -0.16 -16.09
N PHE A 142 2.60 0.21 -16.77
CA PHE A 142 2.86 -0.20 -18.14
C PHE A 142 3.54 -1.58 -18.15
N TYR A 143 3.34 -2.33 -19.24
CA TYR A 143 4.12 -3.53 -19.48
C TYR A 143 5.55 -3.16 -19.89
N ASP A 144 6.54 -3.72 -19.20
CA ASP A 144 7.97 -3.51 -19.49
C ASP A 144 8.61 -4.85 -19.89
N GLU A 145 8.76 -5.06 -21.19
CA GLU A 145 9.36 -6.28 -21.76
C GLU A 145 10.83 -6.44 -21.35
N ASP A 146 11.59 -5.35 -21.25
CA ASP A 146 13.02 -5.40 -20.92
C ASP A 146 13.21 -5.79 -19.44
N TYR A 147 12.34 -5.30 -18.56
CA TYR A 147 12.33 -5.71 -17.16
C TYR A 147 12.01 -7.21 -16.98
N VAL A 148 11.03 -7.74 -17.72
CA VAL A 148 10.72 -9.18 -17.71
C VAL A 148 11.93 -9.99 -18.20
N THR A 149 12.55 -9.58 -19.31
CA THR A 149 13.78 -10.23 -19.81
C THR A 149 14.91 -10.18 -18.77
N ALA A 150 15.08 -9.09 -18.04
CA ALA A 150 16.08 -9.00 -16.97
C ALA A 150 15.81 -10.01 -15.84
N LEU A 151 14.53 -10.26 -15.48
CA LEU A 151 14.18 -11.29 -14.49
C LEU A 151 14.49 -12.71 -15.00
N GLU A 152 14.33 -12.98 -16.29
CA GLU A 152 14.67 -14.28 -16.91
C GLU A 152 16.17 -14.61 -16.81
N TYR A 153 17.04 -13.59 -16.80
CA TYR A 153 18.48 -13.78 -16.53
C TYR A 153 18.77 -14.17 -15.08
N GLY A 154 17.82 -13.95 -14.17
CA GLY A 154 17.87 -14.38 -12.78
C GLY A 154 18.09 -13.21 -11.81
N LEU A 155 17.02 -12.83 -11.11
CA LEU A 155 17.06 -11.98 -9.93
C LEU A 155 17.17 -12.86 -8.66
N PRO A 156 18.21 -12.73 -7.83
CA PRO A 156 18.26 -13.42 -6.54
C PRO A 156 17.08 -13.03 -5.64
N PRO A 157 16.69 -13.88 -4.66
CA PRO A 157 15.74 -13.46 -3.62
C PRO A 157 16.22 -12.16 -2.97
N THR A 158 15.43 -11.10 -3.14
CA THR A 158 15.78 -9.72 -2.78
C THR A 158 14.66 -9.11 -1.95
N ALA A 159 15.00 -8.14 -1.11
CA ALA A 159 14.03 -7.30 -0.42
C ALA A 159 14.34 -5.84 -0.73
N GLY A 160 13.33 -5.09 -1.18
CA GLY A 160 13.42 -3.66 -1.44
C GLY A 160 12.68 -2.84 -0.41
N LEU A 161 13.08 -1.56 -0.33
CA LEU A 161 12.50 -0.59 0.59
C LEU A 161 12.58 0.81 -0.03
N GLY A 162 11.42 1.44 -0.17
CA GLY A 162 11.29 2.87 -0.43
C GLY A 162 10.99 3.62 0.86
N ILE A 163 11.64 4.78 1.07
CA ILE A 163 11.36 5.68 2.18
C ILE A 163 11.10 7.09 1.63
N GLY A 164 9.98 7.68 2.05
CA GLY A 164 9.65 9.08 1.77
C GLY A 164 10.53 10.03 2.58
N ILE A 165 11.65 10.47 2.00
CA ILE A 165 12.64 11.31 2.69
C ILE A 165 12.02 12.61 3.23
N ASP A 166 11.17 13.30 2.47
CA ASP A 166 10.54 14.54 2.93
C ASP A 166 9.65 14.30 4.16
N ARG A 167 8.80 13.26 4.13
CA ARG A 167 7.94 12.90 5.27
C ARG A 167 8.77 12.48 6.49
N MET A 168 9.88 11.77 6.28
CA MET A 168 10.82 11.45 7.36
C MET A 168 11.40 12.74 7.97
N VAL A 169 11.88 13.68 7.17
CA VAL A 169 12.40 14.97 7.66
C VAL A 169 11.34 15.75 8.42
N MET A 170 10.06 15.71 8.00
CA MET A 170 8.96 16.34 8.74
C MET A 170 8.86 15.83 10.18
N LEU A 171 9.00 14.52 10.39
CA LEU A 171 8.97 13.91 11.72
C LEU A 171 10.11 14.42 12.61
N PHE A 172 11.33 14.52 12.06
CA PHE A 172 12.53 14.93 12.81
C PHE A 172 12.66 16.44 13.01
N THR A 173 11.96 17.24 12.21
CA THR A 173 11.97 18.71 12.29
C THR A 173 10.70 19.28 12.93
N ASN A 174 9.75 18.42 13.33
CA ASN A 174 8.44 18.81 13.83
C ASN A 174 7.67 19.72 12.85
N SER A 175 7.78 19.41 11.56
CA SER A 175 7.08 20.09 10.47
C SER A 175 5.76 19.38 10.17
N HIS A 176 4.68 20.13 9.93
CA HIS A 176 3.34 19.57 9.69
C HIS A 176 2.87 19.71 8.23
N THR A 177 3.68 20.33 7.37
CA THR A 177 3.47 20.35 5.92
C THR A 177 4.78 20.02 5.21
N ILE A 178 4.68 19.28 4.09
CA ILE A 178 5.84 18.91 3.27
C ILE A 178 6.57 20.14 2.70
N ARG A 179 5.88 21.28 2.61
CA ARG A 179 6.44 22.55 2.14
C ARG A 179 7.47 23.15 3.10
N ASP A 180 7.45 22.78 4.37
CA ASP A 180 8.41 23.29 5.37
C ASP A 180 9.76 22.59 5.28
N VAL A 181 9.83 21.43 4.62
CA VAL A 181 11.05 20.62 4.48
C VAL A 181 11.63 20.61 3.07
N ILE A 182 10.90 21.18 2.10
CA ILE A 182 11.35 21.37 0.71
C ILE A 182 11.76 22.84 0.53
N LEU A 183 13.01 23.09 0.13
CA LEU A 183 13.55 24.45 -0.03
C LEU A 183 12.75 25.32 -1.02
N PHE A 184 12.27 24.71 -2.11
CA PHE A 184 11.52 25.39 -3.18
C PHE A 184 10.29 24.57 -3.56
N PRO A 185 9.20 24.60 -2.77
CA PRO A 185 8.01 23.80 -3.04
C PRO A 185 7.28 24.32 -4.29
N ALA A 186 6.64 23.41 -5.02
CA ALA A 186 5.82 23.79 -6.16
C ALA A 186 4.63 24.67 -5.72
N MET A 187 4.57 25.89 -6.23
CA MET A 187 3.53 26.87 -5.91
C MET A 187 2.54 26.99 -7.06
N ARG A 188 1.26 27.17 -6.72
CA ARG A 188 0.25 27.55 -7.73
C ARG A 188 0.61 28.95 -8.26
N PRO A 189 0.63 29.17 -9.59
CA PRO A 189 0.82 30.50 -10.16
C PRO A 189 -0.19 31.49 -9.57
N GLN A 190 0.27 32.69 -9.18
CA GLN A 190 -0.61 33.79 -8.83
C GLN A 190 -1.27 34.29 -10.13
N LYS A 191 -2.60 34.38 -10.15
CA LYS A 191 -3.35 35.02 -11.23
C LYS A 191 -3.28 36.54 -11.13
#